data_AF-A0A3N5U4J2-F1
#
_entry.id   AF-A0A3N5U4J2-F1
#
_cell.length_a   1.000
_cell.length_b   1.000
_cell.length_c   1.000
_cell.angle_alpha   90.00
_cell.angle_beta   90.00
_cell.angle_gamma   90.00
#
_symmetry.space_group_name_H-M   'P 1'
#
loop_
_entity.id
_entity.type
_entity.pdbx_description
1 polymer ?
#
loop_
_entity_poly.entity_id
_entity_poly.type
_entity_poly.pdbx_seq_one_letter_code
_entity_poly.pdbx_strand_id
1 'polypeptide(L)'
;LVCEEGVIHSYHLPPTLQTGKESGTLPALSLEEAVANLEREMIIDSLKNTRGNITGAAKILQTTVRKFAYKAQLHGIDYRTYR
;
A
#
# COMPACT_ATOMS: atom_id res chain seq x y z
N LEU A 1 -21.34 -7.11 9.65
CA LEU A 1 -21.57 -7.10 8.20
C LEU A 1 -21.26 -5.70 7.69
N VAL A 2 -20.01 -5.43 7.30
CA VAL A 2 -19.67 -4.15 6.63
C VAL A 2 -18.61 -4.45 5.59
N CYS A 3 -19.08 -4.88 4.41
CA CYS A 3 -18.35 -4.88 3.15
C CYS A 3 -19.38 -5.21 2.07
N GLU A 4 -20.33 -4.32 1.86
CA GLU A 4 -21.06 -4.30 0.61
C GLU A 4 -20.26 -3.40 -0.35
N GLU A 5 -20.02 -3.91 -1.56
CA GLU A 5 -19.64 -3.16 -2.77
C GLU A 5 -18.17 -2.93 -3.16
N GLY A 6 -17.17 -3.51 -2.49
CA GLY A 6 -15.82 -3.63 -3.09
C GLY A 6 -15.13 -2.31 -3.51
N VAL A 7 -15.65 -1.16 -3.06
CA VAL A 7 -15.13 0.18 -3.31
C VAL A 7 -14.77 0.80 -1.96
N ILE A 8 -13.53 1.28 -1.84
CA ILE A 8 -13.05 1.95 -0.63
C ILE A 8 -13.56 3.40 -0.67
N HIS A 9 -14.56 3.70 0.16
CA HIS A 9 -15.00 5.08 0.41
C HIS A 9 -14.07 5.80 1.39
N SER A 10 -13.97 7.12 1.28
CA SER A 10 -13.13 7.98 2.14
C SER A 10 -13.34 7.76 3.65
N TYR A 11 -14.54 7.35 4.06
CA TYR A 11 -14.87 7.09 5.47
C TYR A 11 -14.39 5.72 5.99
N HIS A 12 -13.90 4.83 5.13
CA HIS A 12 -13.27 3.56 5.51
C HIS A 12 -11.76 3.68 5.79
N LEU A 13 -11.17 4.83 5.44
CA LEU A 13 -9.76 5.11 5.70
C LEU A 13 -9.57 5.59 7.14
N PRO A 14 -8.47 5.24 7.80
CA PRO A 14 -8.19 5.68 9.16
C PRO A 14 -8.23 7.22 9.25
N PRO A 15 -8.60 7.79 10.41
CA PRO A 15 -8.80 9.22 10.58
C PRO A 15 -7.57 10.06 10.21
N THR A 16 -6.37 9.47 10.22
CA THR A 16 -5.12 10.08 9.69
C THR A 16 -5.19 10.47 8.21
N LEU A 17 -6.08 9.85 7.42
CA LEU A 17 -6.36 10.16 6.02
C LEU A 17 -7.68 10.93 5.81
N GLN A 18 -8.52 11.09 6.86
CA GLN A 18 -9.80 11.80 6.79
C GLN A 18 -9.67 13.30 7.13
N THR A 19 -8.62 13.73 7.83
CA THR A 19 -8.46 15.11 8.34
C THR A 19 -7.95 16.10 7.29
N GLY A 20 -8.38 16.00 6.04
CA GLY A 20 -8.05 16.98 4.99
C GLY A 20 -9.12 18.05 4.76
N LYS A 21 -10.36 17.80 5.17
CA LYS A 21 -11.52 18.64 4.77
C LYS A 21 -12.04 19.59 5.85
N GLU A 22 -11.87 19.26 7.13
CA GLU A 22 -12.45 20.05 8.24
C GLU A 22 -11.50 21.10 8.84
N SER A 23 -10.18 21.02 8.59
CA SER A 23 -9.20 21.89 9.26
C SER A 23 -8.63 23.04 8.39
N GLY A 24 -9.07 23.22 7.15
CA GLY A 24 -8.49 24.23 6.24
C GLY A 24 -7.04 23.97 5.80
N THR A 25 -6.47 22.83 6.20
CA THR A 25 -5.16 22.35 5.75
C THR A 25 -5.40 21.22 4.76
N LEU A 26 -5.42 21.56 3.47
CA LEU A 26 -5.31 20.54 2.41
C LEU A 26 -4.11 19.65 2.76
N PRO A 27 -4.25 18.31 2.76
CA PRO A 27 -3.12 17.44 3.03
C PRO A 27 -2.04 17.78 2.00
N ALA A 28 -0.88 18.24 2.47
CA ALA A 28 0.22 18.71 1.65
C ALA A 28 0.97 17.56 0.95
N LEU A 29 0.27 16.45 0.67
CA LEU A 29 0.80 15.37 -0.15
C LEU A 29 0.24 15.52 -1.56
N SER A 30 1.16 15.55 -2.52
CA SER A 30 0.83 15.33 -3.92
C SER A 30 0.20 13.95 -4.12
N LEU A 31 -0.58 13.81 -5.20
CA LEU A 31 -1.12 12.51 -5.60
C LEU A 31 -0.02 11.46 -5.73
N GLU A 32 1.14 11.86 -6.25
CA GLU A 32 2.31 10.98 -6.42
C GLU A 32 2.82 10.45 -5.08
N GLU A 33 2.93 11.30 -4.07
CA GLU A 33 3.37 10.90 -2.72
C GLU A 33 2.34 9.99 -2.04
N ALA A 34 1.05 10.30 -2.18
CA ALA A 34 -0.02 9.48 -1.62
C ALA A 34 -0.01 8.07 -2.23
N VAL A 35 0.13 7.97 -3.55
CA VAL A 35 0.24 6.70 -4.26
C VAL A 35 1.51 5.96 -3.85
N ALA A 36 2.66 6.64 -3.77
CA ALA A 36 3.93 6.02 -3.39
C ALA A 36 3.90 5.44 -1.96
N ASN A 37 3.20 6.09 -1.03
CA ASN A 37 3.02 5.60 0.33
C ASN A 37 2.12 4.37 0.36
N LEU A 38 0.99 4.40 -0.34
CA LEU A 38 0.09 3.25 -0.45
C LEU A 38 0.79 2.05 -1.10
N GLU A 39 1.50 2.27 -2.19
CA GLU A 39 2.29 1.23 -2.88
C GLU A 39 3.31 0.60 -1.93
N ARG A 40 4.03 1.42 -1.13
CA ARG A 40 5.00 0.94 -0.14
C ARG A 40 4.34 0.04 0.90
N GLU A 41 3.21 0.47 1.48
CA GLU A 41 2.49 -0.30 2.50
C GLU A 41 2.00 -1.65 1.97
N MET A 42 1.39 -1.66 0.78
CA MET A 42 0.93 -2.90 0.13
C MET A 42 2.07 -3.92 -0.11
N ILE A 43 3.24 -3.43 -0.52
CA ILE A 43 4.42 -4.28 -0.74
C ILE A 43 4.93 -4.86 0.58
N ILE A 44 5.02 -4.04 1.64
CA ILE A 44 5.46 -4.50 2.96
C ILE A 44 4.50 -5.55 3.51
N ASP A 45 3.19 -5.30 3.46
CA ASP A 45 2.19 -6.20 4.02
C ASP A 45 2.12 -7.52 3.27
N SER A 46 2.22 -7.49 1.95
CA SER A 46 2.30 -8.73 1.16
C SER A 46 3.55 -9.56 1.51
N LEU A 47 4.72 -8.93 1.71
CA LEU A 47 5.94 -9.62 2.14
C LEU A 47 5.84 -10.21 3.55
N LYS A 48 5.21 -9.49 4.49
CA LYS A 48 4.95 -10.01 5.84
C LYS A 48 4.06 -11.25 5.80
N ASN A 49 2.98 -11.20 5.01
CA ASN A 49 2.04 -12.32 4.88
C ASN A 49 2.67 -13.55 4.21
N THR A 50 3.67 -13.36 3.34
CA THR A 50 4.34 -14.47 2.65
C THR A 50 5.71 -14.83 3.22
N ARG A 51 6.11 -14.26 4.36
CA ARG A 51 7.41 -14.47 5.01
C ARG A 51 8.59 -14.25 4.04
N GLY A 52 8.56 -13.12 3.33
CA GLY A 52 9.58 -12.74 2.36
C GLY A 52 9.53 -13.48 1.02
N ASN A 53 8.52 -14.32 0.76
CA ASN A 53 8.35 -14.96 -0.54
C ASN A 53 7.77 -13.97 -1.57
N ILE A 54 8.65 -13.48 -2.44
CA ILE A 54 8.33 -12.51 -3.50
C ILE A 54 7.26 -13.03 -4.46
N THR A 55 7.34 -14.30 -4.88
CA THR A 55 6.38 -14.89 -5.82
C THR A 55 4.98 -14.96 -5.21
N GLY A 56 4.92 -15.33 -3.93
CA GLY A 56 3.67 -15.30 -3.16
C GLY A 56 3.14 -13.88 -3.00
N ALA A 57 4.00 -12.93 -2.63
CA ALA A 57 3.62 -11.53 -2.43
C ALA A 57 3.10 -10.88 -3.71
N ALA A 58 3.78 -11.11 -4.84
CA ALA A 58 3.33 -10.65 -6.15
C ALA A 58 1.97 -11.25 -6.55
N LYS A 59 1.72 -12.52 -6.21
CA LYS A 59 0.41 -13.16 -6.44
C LYS A 59 -0.70 -12.53 -5.60
N ILE A 60 -0.43 -12.19 -4.33
CA ILE A 60 -1.38 -11.49 -3.45
C ILE A 60 -1.75 -10.13 -4.05
N LEU A 61 -0.76 -9.37 -4.52
CA LEU A 61 -0.97 -8.06 -5.15
C LEU A 61 -1.41 -8.15 -6.62
N GLN A 62 -1.73 -9.35 -7.13
CA GLN A 62 -2.18 -9.59 -8.51
C GLN A 62 -1.26 -8.96 -9.57
N THR A 63 0.04 -9.02 -9.36
CA THR A 63 1.07 -8.45 -10.24
C THR A 63 2.10 -9.51 -10.62
N THR A 64 3.04 -9.13 -11.50
CA THR A 64 4.15 -10.00 -11.87
C THR A 64 5.31 -9.84 -10.88
N VAL A 65 6.07 -10.91 -10.69
CA VAL A 65 7.29 -10.89 -9.85
C VAL A 65 8.24 -9.77 -10.25
N ARG A 66 8.38 -9.51 -11.56
CA ARG A 66 9.23 -8.45 -12.08
C ARG A 66 8.74 -7.05 -11.70
N LYS A 67 7.45 -6.76 -11.89
CA LYS A 67 6.86 -5.46 -11.51
C LYS A 67 6.96 -5.23 -10.00
N PHE A 68 6.67 -6.28 -9.23
CA PHE A 68 6.80 -6.26 -7.77
C PHE A 68 8.23 -5.94 -7.35
N ALA A 69 9.22 -6.66 -7.89
CA ALA A 69 10.62 -6.45 -7.55
C ALA A 69 11.10 -5.02 -7.87
N TYR A 70 10.70 -4.47 -9.02
CA TYR A 70 11.03 -3.08 -9.36
C TYR A 70 10.42 -2.08 -8.38
N LYS A 71 9.15 -2.25 -8.01
CA LYS A 71 8.49 -1.37 -7.04
C LYS A 71 9.09 -1.51 -5.64
N ALA A 72 9.38 -2.74 -5.20
CA ALA A 72 10.05 -2.98 -3.93
C ALA A 72 11.43 -2.29 -3.88
N GLN A 73 12.21 -2.41 -4.95
CA GLN A 73 13.50 -1.72 -5.07
C GLN A 73 13.35 -0.20 -5.10
N LEU A 74 12.37 0.34 -5.84
CA LEU A 74 12.07 1.77 -5.91
C LEU A 74 11.75 2.35 -4.53
N HIS A 75 11.04 1.59 -3.69
CA HIS A 75 10.70 2.00 -2.33
C HIS A 75 11.75 1.61 -1.28
N GLY A 76 12.89 1.02 -1.69
CA GLY A 76 13.98 0.62 -0.79
C GLY A 76 13.65 -0.56 0.13
N ILE A 77 12.71 -1.43 -0.27
CA ILE A 77 12.26 -2.58 0.53
C ILE A 77 13.09 -3.81 0.17
N ASP A 78 13.83 -4.35 1.15
CA ASP A 78 14.51 -5.64 1.01
C ASP A 78 13.59 -6.78 1.50
N TYR A 79 13.25 -7.71 0.62
CA TYR A 79 12.43 -8.88 0.98
C TYR A 79 13.13 -9.80 2.00
N ARG A 80 14.46 -9.76 2.07
CA ARG A 80 15.26 -10.64 2.95
C ARG A 80 15.02 -10.38 4.42
N THR A 81 14.59 -9.17 4.78
CA THR A 81 14.29 -8.81 6.18
C THR A 81 13.00 -9.45 6.69
N TYR A 82 12.20 -10.07 5.82
CA TYR A 82 10.91 -10.66 6.14
C TYR A 82 10.92 -12.20 6.17
N ARG A 83 12.08 -12.83 5.95
CA ARG A 83 12.25 -14.29 5.97
C ARG A 83 12.35 -14.84 7.39
#